data_AF-A0A6J8CQM0-F1
#
_entry.id   AF-A0A6J8CQM0-F1
#
_cell.length_a   1.000
_cell.length_b   1.000
_cell.length_c   1.000
_cell.angle_alpha   90.00
_cell.angle_beta   90.00
_cell.angle_gamma   90.00
#
_symmetry.space_group_name_H-M   'P 1'
#
loop_
_entity.id
_entity.type
_entity.pdbx_description
1 polymer ?
#
loop_
_entity_poly.entity_id
_entity_poly.type
_entity_poly.pdbx_seq_one_letter_code
_entity_poly.pdbx_strand_id
1 'polypeptide(L)'
;MDSGTVGRIISLISEPPPDRCEKEILEFLPYLKAKIFALSEMSTDTWVEVLKHAKYRKLRKNRFLKNTIGYTDRLYIVLTGGLSVFIAMQQSVLPPIVDSKNNMIRSIRQFGIEVDSLGLVKVVEERYLNLAINVLGPGKVVEESYRLENVHMITDADTDLMVISKNLYERTMQV
;
A
#
# COMPACT_ATOMS: atom_id res chain seq x y z
N MET A 1 -14.21 7.01 -1.25
CA MET A 1 -13.63 8.11 -2.04
C MET A 1 -14.46 8.24 -3.32
N ASP A 2 -14.70 9.44 -3.84
CA ASP A 2 -15.42 9.65 -5.10
C ASP A 2 -14.58 9.13 -6.29
N SER A 3 -15.17 8.27 -7.12
CA SER A 3 -14.42 7.55 -8.16
C SER A 3 -13.90 8.47 -9.28
N GLY A 4 -14.66 9.52 -9.64
CA GLY A 4 -14.25 10.48 -10.66
C GLY A 4 -13.09 11.35 -10.21
N THR A 5 -13.17 11.86 -8.99
CA THR A 5 -12.10 12.68 -8.39
C THR A 5 -10.80 11.90 -8.21
N VAL A 6 -10.89 10.65 -7.73
CA VAL A 6 -9.69 9.81 -7.59
C VAL A 6 -9.07 9.45 -8.93
N GLY A 7 -9.86 9.21 -9.98
CA GLY A 7 -9.35 8.99 -11.33
C GLY A 7 -8.50 10.17 -11.82
N ARG A 8 -8.96 11.42 -11.61
CA ARG A 8 -8.18 12.62 -11.97
C ARG A 8 -6.91 12.77 -11.14
N ILE A 9 -6.97 12.49 -9.83
CA ILE A 9 -5.78 12.49 -8.96
C ILE A 9 -4.76 11.47 -9.47
N ILE A 10 -5.19 10.25 -9.81
CA ILE A 10 -4.31 9.20 -10.37
C ILE A 10 -3.67 9.66 -11.68
N SER A 11 -4.43 10.28 -12.58
CA SER A 11 -3.87 10.85 -13.82
C SER A 11 -2.76 11.86 -13.51
N LEU A 12 -3.02 12.83 -12.64
CA LEU A 12 -2.07 13.84 -12.23
C LEU A 12 -0.78 13.25 -11.63
N ILE A 13 -0.89 12.30 -10.69
CA ILE A 13 0.31 11.68 -10.07
C ILE A 13 1.02 10.65 -10.98
N SER A 14 0.41 10.30 -12.12
CA SER A 14 1.02 9.45 -13.14
C SER A 14 1.83 10.26 -14.16
N GLU A 15 1.59 11.58 -14.26
CA GLU A 15 2.38 12.48 -15.10
C GLU A 15 3.81 12.64 -14.55
N PRO A 16 4.81 12.97 -15.40
CA PRO A 16 6.13 13.35 -14.95
C PRO A 16 6.06 14.57 -14.00
N PRO A 17 6.89 14.65 -12.94
CA PRO A 17 6.93 15.78 -12.02
C PRO A 17 6.93 17.19 -12.64
N PRO A 18 7.69 17.50 -13.72
CA PRO A 18 7.68 18.84 -14.31
C PRO A 18 6.37 19.20 -15.02
N ASP A 19 5.57 18.21 -15.42
CA ASP A 19 4.36 18.42 -16.21
C ASP A 19 3.10 18.60 -15.33
N ARG A 20 3.22 18.33 -14.02
CA ARG A 20 2.10 18.38 -13.08
C ARG A 20 1.68 19.81 -12.80
N CYS A 21 0.45 20.15 -13.19
CA CYS A 21 -0.08 21.48 -13.02
C CYS A 21 -0.41 21.79 -11.55
N GLU A 22 0.22 22.84 -11.01
CA GLU A 22 -0.03 23.28 -9.64
C GLU A 22 -1.47 23.72 -9.39
N LYS A 23 -2.09 24.38 -10.37
CA LYS A 23 -3.50 24.76 -10.28
C LYS A 23 -4.39 23.53 -10.09
N GLU A 24 -4.13 22.47 -10.83
CA GLU A 24 -4.89 21.23 -10.72
C GLU A 24 -4.63 20.51 -9.39
N ILE A 25 -3.39 20.56 -8.89
CA ILE A 25 -3.06 20.11 -7.54
C ILE A 25 -3.93 20.83 -6.50
N LEU A 26 -3.94 22.17 -6.54
CA LEU A 26 -4.70 23.01 -5.60
C LEU A 26 -6.20 22.71 -5.62
N GLU A 27 -6.77 22.35 -6.78
CA GLU A 27 -8.16 21.92 -6.91
C GLU A 27 -8.47 20.64 -6.10
N PHE A 28 -7.52 19.69 -6.03
CA PHE A 28 -7.73 18.43 -5.31
C PHE A 28 -7.37 18.49 -3.82
N LEU A 29 -6.63 19.51 -3.37
CA LEU A 29 -6.16 19.57 -1.99
C LEU A 29 -7.27 19.52 -0.94
N PRO A 30 -8.41 20.23 -1.07
CA PRO A 30 -9.49 20.13 -0.09
C PRO A 30 -10.00 18.69 0.06
N TYR A 31 -10.12 17.99 -1.08
CA TYR A 31 -10.53 16.60 -1.10
C TYR A 31 -9.50 15.67 -0.44
N LEU A 32 -8.22 15.84 -0.78
CA LEU A 32 -7.13 15.02 -0.23
C LEU A 32 -6.96 15.23 1.27
N LYS A 33 -6.99 16.48 1.75
CA LYS A 33 -6.92 16.80 3.19
C LYS A 33 -8.10 16.22 3.97
N ALA A 34 -9.31 16.24 3.39
CA ALA A 34 -10.48 15.66 4.02
C ALA A 34 -10.47 14.12 4.06
N LYS A 35 -9.72 13.46 3.17
CA LYS A 35 -9.70 12.00 3.06
C LYS A 35 -8.46 11.34 3.65
N ILE A 36 -7.32 12.03 3.67
CA ILE A 36 -6.05 11.54 4.20
C ILE A 36 -5.75 12.28 5.51
N PHE A 37 -6.47 11.88 6.56
CA PHE A 37 -6.44 12.57 7.86
C PHE A 37 -5.03 12.66 8.47
N ALA A 38 -4.19 11.63 8.31
CA ALA A 38 -2.83 11.64 8.83
C ALA A 38 -1.95 12.78 8.26
N LEU A 39 -2.36 13.38 7.14
CA LEU A 39 -1.66 14.45 6.45
C LEU A 39 -2.49 15.75 6.38
N SER A 40 -3.62 15.85 7.10
CA SER A 40 -4.53 17.00 6.98
C SER A 40 -3.91 18.32 7.41
N GLU A 41 -3.06 18.28 8.44
CA GLU A 41 -2.42 19.44 9.06
C GLU A 41 -1.24 19.99 8.25
N MET A 42 -0.78 19.27 7.23
CA MET A 42 0.33 19.74 6.38
C MET A 42 -0.06 21.03 5.66
N SER A 43 0.90 21.96 5.54
CA SER A 43 0.67 23.20 4.80
C SER A 43 0.35 22.95 3.33
N THR A 44 -0.31 23.91 2.69
CA THR A 44 -0.66 23.82 1.26
C THR A 44 0.57 23.61 0.38
N ASP A 45 1.64 24.37 0.61
CA ASP A 45 2.90 24.28 -0.15
C ASP A 45 3.53 22.89 -0.03
N THR A 46 3.46 22.33 1.18
CA THR A 46 3.97 20.99 1.47
C THR A 46 3.18 19.92 0.71
N TRP A 47 1.85 20.04 0.67
CA TRP A 47 1.00 19.18 -0.14
C TRP A 47 1.27 19.29 -1.65
N VAL A 48 1.54 20.51 -2.13
CA VAL A 48 1.95 20.74 -3.51
C VAL A 48 3.28 20.04 -3.80
N GLU A 49 4.28 20.18 -2.93
CA GLU A 49 5.57 19.49 -3.08
C GLU A 49 5.40 17.96 -3.08
N VAL A 50 4.57 17.43 -2.18
CA VAL A 50 4.21 16.00 -2.12
C VAL A 50 3.60 15.55 -3.44
N LEU A 51 2.58 16.22 -3.94
CA LEU A 51 1.88 15.80 -5.15
C LEU A 51 2.69 16.01 -6.43
N LYS A 52 3.65 16.95 -6.45
CA LYS A 52 4.62 17.08 -7.55
C LYS A 52 5.59 15.90 -7.62
N HIS A 53 5.90 15.25 -6.50
CA HIS A 53 6.92 14.19 -6.44
C HIS A 53 6.37 12.79 -6.14
N ALA A 54 5.09 12.68 -5.80
CA ALA A 54 4.43 11.40 -5.54
C ALA A 54 4.46 10.50 -6.77
N LYS A 55 4.51 9.19 -6.56
CA LYS A 55 4.42 8.20 -7.64
C LYS A 55 3.14 7.41 -7.52
N TYR A 56 2.48 7.21 -8.65
CA TYR A 56 1.40 6.24 -8.74
C TYR A 56 1.95 4.81 -8.77
N ARG A 57 1.29 3.90 -8.03
CA ARG A 57 1.53 2.46 -8.13
C ARG A 57 0.20 1.72 -8.07
N LYS A 58 -0.10 0.97 -9.13
CA LYS A 58 -1.20 0.01 -9.13
C LYS A 58 -0.73 -1.34 -8.60
N LEU A 59 -1.49 -1.92 -7.68
CA LEU A 59 -1.35 -3.32 -7.28
C LEU A 59 -2.62 -4.07 -7.62
N ARG A 60 -2.47 -5.23 -8.28
CA ARG A 60 -3.61 -6.15 -8.47
C ARG A 60 -3.96 -6.82 -7.15
N LYS A 61 -5.17 -7.35 -7.05
CA LYS A 61 -5.58 -8.24 -5.94
C LYS A 61 -4.57 -9.37 -5.69
N ASN A 62 -4.40 -9.76 -4.43
CA ASN A 62 -3.53 -10.82 -3.94
C ASN A 62 -2.03 -10.57 -4.21
N ARG A 63 -1.62 -9.30 -4.22
CA ARG A 63 -0.21 -8.89 -4.35
C ARG A 63 0.35 -8.44 -3.01
N PHE A 64 1.60 -8.77 -2.77
CA PHE A 64 2.31 -8.26 -1.61
C PHE A 64 2.72 -6.81 -1.82
N LEU A 65 2.44 -5.95 -0.86
CA LEU A 65 2.99 -4.60 -0.86
C LEU A 65 4.40 -4.57 -0.27
N LYS A 66 4.67 -5.39 0.76
CA LYS A 66 5.92 -5.38 1.52
C LYS A 66 6.40 -6.80 1.87
N ASN A 67 7.69 -7.03 1.70
CA ASN A 67 8.42 -8.18 2.27
C ASN A 67 9.09 -7.71 3.58
N THR A 68 9.05 -8.54 4.60
CA THR A 68 9.37 -8.25 6.01
C THR A 68 10.85 -8.06 6.33
N ILE A 69 11.67 -7.70 5.35
CA ILE A 69 13.11 -7.53 5.56
C ILE A 69 13.54 -6.26 4.83
N GLY A 70 13.61 -5.15 5.56
CA GLY A 70 14.25 -3.93 5.07
C GLY A 70 13.44 -2.65 5.31
N TYR A 71 14.17 -1.64 5.76
CA TYR A 71 13.76 -0.24 5.74
C TYR A 71 13.24 0.12 4.36
N THR A 72 12.00 0.59 4.27
CA THR A 72 11.47 1.12 3.01
C THR A 72 11.48 2.64 3.12
N ASP A 73 12.28 3.31 2.29
CA ASP A 73 12.32 4.78 2.19
C ASP A 73 11.08 5.34 1.48
N ARG A 74 9.91 4.75 1.72
CA ARG A 74 8.67 5.06 1.04
C ARG A 74 7.49 4.95 1.98
N LEU A 75 6.63 5.95 1.91
CA LEU A 75 5.30 5.98 2.49
C LEU A 75 4.28 5.62 1.42
N TYR A 76 3.30 4.76 1.75
CA TYR A 76 2.22 4.39 0.84
C TYR A 76 0.89 4.91 1.37
N ILE A 77 0.06 5.44 0.49
CA ILE A 77 -1.27 5.95 0.81
C ILE A 77 -2.26 5.25 -0.11
N VAL A 78 -3.31 4.66 0.46
CA VAL A 78 -4.34 3.95 -0.28
C VAL A 78 -5.29 4.97 -0.92
N LEU A 79 -5.38 5.00 -2.24
CA LEU A 79 -6.32 5.86 -2.98
C LEU A 79 -7.63 5.13 -3.27
N THR A 80 -7.55 3.85 -3.64
CA THR A 80 -8.70 2.96 -3.90
C THR A 80 -8.39 1.54 -3.42
N GLY A 81 -9.39 0.67 -3.37
CA GLY A 81 -9.20 -0.73 -2.97
C GLY A 81 -8.91 -0.87 -1.48
N GLY A 82 -8.09 -1.85 -1.13
CA GLY A 82 -7.75 -2.16 0.25
C GLY A 82 -6.45 -2.96 0.39
N LEU A 83 -5.95 -2.98 1.63
CA LEU A 83 -4.82 -3.78 2.06
C LEU A 83 -5.18 -4.48 3.37
N SER A 84 -5.11 -5.79 3.37
CA SER A 84 -5.19 -6.58 4.60
C SER A 84 -3.80 -6.69 5.24
N VAL A 85 -3.73 -6.46 6.54
CA VAL A 85 -2.50 -6.50 7.35
C VAL A 85 -2.50 -7.75 8.20
N PHE A 86 -1.44 -8.55 8.08
CA PHE A 86 -1.25 -9.82 8.77
C PHE A 86 0.02 -9.77 9.61
N ILE A 87 0.00 -10.33 10.83
CA ILE A 87 1.22 -10.52 11.63
C ILE A 87 1.55 -12.01 11.69
N ALA A 88 2.72 -12.39 11.19
CA ALA A 88 3.25 -13.75 11.33
C ALA A 88 3.74 -13.96 12.78
N MET A 89 3.01 -14.73 13.59
CA MET A 89 3.51 -15.14 14.90
C MET A 89 4.57 -16.24 14.72
N GLN A 90 5.66 -16.18 15.50
CA GLN A 90 6.93 -16.86 15.27
C GLN A 90 6.88 -18.37 14.89
N GLN A 91 7.78 -18.71 13.95
CA GLN A 91 8.47 -19.99 13.70
C GLN A 91 7.70 -21.25 13.27
N SER A 92 6.38 -21.25 13.08
CA SER A 92 5.67 -22.50 12.69
C SER A 92 4.65 -22.38 11.57
N VAL A 93 4.74 -21.35 10.73
CA VAL A 93 3.95 -21.30 9.50
C VAL A 93 4.87 -20.86 8.37
N LEU A 94 5.06 -21.76 7.40
CA LEU A 94 5.78 -21.52 6.15
C LEU A 94 5.47 -20.09 5.67
N PRO A 95 6.47 -19.20 5.55
CA PRO A 95 6.20 -17.88 5.02
C PRO A 95 5.54 -18.07 3.65
N PRO A 96 4.49 -17.31 3.30
CA PRO A 96 3.96 -17.35 1.95
C PRO A 96 5.15 -17.15 1.02
N ILE A 97 5.41 -18.12 0.15
CA ILE A 97 6.58 -18.05 -0.74
C ILE A 97 6.29 -16.93 -1.73
N VAL A 98 6.81 -15.75 -1.40
CA VAL A 98 6.76 -14.58 -2.27
C VAL A 98 7.71 -14.89 -3.41
N ASP A 99 7.17 -15.15 -4.58
CA ASP A 99 7.97 -15.18 -5.79
C ASP A 99 8.58 -13.80 -5.98
N SER A 100 9.87 -13.65 -5.67
CA SER A 100 10.59 -12.37 -5.70
C SER A 100 10.61 -11.74 -7.10
N LYS A 101 10.42 -12.52 -8.17
CA LYS A 101 10.34 -12.00 -9.55
C LYS A 101 8.95 -11.44 -9.88
N ASN A 102 7.88 -11.92 -9.24
CA ASN A 102 6.50 -11.56 -9.62
C ASN A 102 5.64 -10.99 -8.48
N ASN A 103 6.17 -10.93 -7.26
CA ASN A 103 5.53 -10.35 -6.09
C ASN A 103 4.11 -10.93 -5.83
N MET A 104 3.96 -12.25 -6.00
CA MET A 104 2.73 -13.02 -5.80
C MET A 104 2.85 -13.97 -4.62
N ILE A 105 1.74 -14.20 -3.92
CA ILE A 105 1.54 -15.43 -3.15
C ILE A 105 1.38 -16.56 -4.18
N ARG A 106 2.41 -17.41 -4.34
CA ARG A 106 2.24 -18.67 -5.09
C ARG A 106 1.80 -19.75 -4.12
N SER A 107 0.86 -20.59 -4.55
CA SER A 107 0.52 -21.83 -3.85
C SER A 107 1.77 -22.69 -3.73
N ILE A 108 1.96 -23.32 -2.56
CA ILE A 108 3.04 -24.27 -2.24
C ILE A 108 3.17 -25.38 -3.31
N ARG A 109 2.11 -25.64 -4.08
CA ARG A 109 2.05 -26.61 -5.19
C ARG A 109 3.08 -26.42 -6.31
N GLN A 110 3.63 -25.21 -6.52
CA GLN A 110 4.60 -24.97 -7.60
C GLN A 110 6.06 -25.31 -7.23
N PHE A 111 6.31 -25.78 -6.00
CA PHE A 111 7.64 -26.19 -5.52
C PHE A 111 7.86 -27.72 -5.49
N GLY A 112 7.02 -28.49 -6.18
CA GLY A 112 7.18 -29.96 -6.27
C GLY A 112 6.88 -30.69 -4.96
N ILE A 113 6.25 -30.04 -3.99
CA ILE A 113 5.69 -30.69 -2.79
C ILE A 113 4.32 -31.21 -3.19
N GLU A 114 4.19 -32.53 -3.33
CA GLU A 114 2.89 -33.20 -3.49
C GLU A 114 2.09 -33.03 -2.20
N VAL A 115 1.38 -31.92 -2.09
CA VAL A 115 0.39 -31.69 -1.05
C VAL A 115 -0.95 -32.09 -1.63
N ASP A 116 -1.30 -33.33 -1.38
CA ASP A 116 -2.63 -33.83 -1.66
C ASP A 116 -3.65 -33.04 -0.83
N SER A 117 -4.81 -32.74 -1.43
CA SER A 117 -5.98 -32.05 -0.86
C SER A 117 -6.07 -30.51 -0.96
N LEU A 118 -7.21 -30.06 -1.49
CA LEU A 118 -7.77 -28.70 -1.40
C LEU A 118 -7.81 -28.13 0.04
N GLY A 119 -7.72 -28.99 1.06
CA GLY A 119 -7.84 -28.62 2.46
C GLY A 119 -6.73 -27.68 2.95
N LEU A 120 -5.47 -27.86 2.50
CA LEU A 120 -4.35 -27.06 3.00
C LEU A 120 -4.32 -25.62 2.47
N VAL A 121 -4.75 -25.40 1.21
CA VAL A 121 -4.94 -24.04 0.67
C VAL A 121 -6.07 -23.33 1.40
N LYS A 122 -7.17 -24.04 1.63
CA LYS A 122 -8.30 -23.52 2.40
C LYS A 122 -7.92 -23.24 3.85
N VAL A 123 -7.06 -24.05 4.47
CA VAL A 123 -6.55 -23.83 5.83
C VAL A 123 -5.57 -22.65 5.90
N VAL A 124 -4.72 -22.44 4.88
CA VAL A 124 -3.86 -21.26 4.81
C VAL A 124 -4.70 -20.01 4.58
N GLU A 125 -5.67 -20.05 3.67
CA GLU A 125 -6.61 -18.94 3.46
C GLU A 125 -7.47 -18.69 4.71
N GLU A 126 -8.11 -19.71 5.30
CA GLU A 126 -8.92 -19.58 6.52
C GLU A 126 -8.08 -19.18 7.75
N ARG A 127 -6.83 -19.63 7.90
CA ARG A 127 -5.98 -19.22 9.04
C ARG A 127 -5.37 -17.84 8.83
N TYR A 128 -4.86 -17.50 7.65
CA TYR A 128 -4.30 -16.17 7.41
C TYR A 128 -5.40 -15.11 7.28
N LEU A 129 -6.50 -15.35 6.55
CA LEU A 129 -7.61 -14.40 6.42
C LEU A 129 -8.30 -14.09 7.75
N ASN A 130 -8.40 -15.07 8.67
CA ASN A 130 -8.92 -14.83 10.02
C ASN A 130 -7.89 -14.18 10.98
N LEU A 131 -6.64 -14.00 10.54
CA LEU A 131 -5.57 -13.28 11.25
C LEU A 131 -5.32 -11.89 10.67
N ALA A 132 -6.16 -11.41 9.74
CA ALA A 132 -6.12 -10.02 9.32
C ALA A 132 -6.46 -9.14 10.53
N ILE A 133 -5.44 -8.53 11.12
CA ILE A 133 -5.61 -7.70 12.31
C ILE A 133 -6.23 -6.36 11.92
N ASN A 134 -6.04 -5.93 10.67
CA ASN A 134 -6.62 -4.70 10.16
C ASN A 134 -6.79 -4.74 8.63
N VAL A 135 -7.74 -3.95 8.15
CA VAL A 135 -7.94 -3.66 6.73
C VAL A 135 -7.76 -2.16 6.52
N LEU A 136 -6.75 -1.79 5.74
CA LEU A 136 -6.46 -0.40 5.38
C LEU A 136 -7.19 -0.07 4.07
N GLY A 137 -8.26 0.72 4.19
CA GLY A 137 -9.02 1.24 3.05
C GLY A 137 -8.53 2.61 2.56
N PRO A 138 -9.27 3.24 1.63
CA PRO A 138 -8.90 4.52 1.04
C PRO A 138 -8.67 5.63 2.08
N GLY A 139 -7.65 6.45 1.87
CA GLY A 139 -7.23 7.52 2.76
C GLY A 139 -6.31 7.07 3.90
N LYS A 140 -6.13 5.76 4.10
CA LYS A 140 -5.19 5.24 5.10
C LYS A 140 -3.76 5.32 4.59
N VAL A 141 -2.90 5.76 5.51
CA VAL A 141 -1.45 5.79 5.33
C VAL A 141 -0.88 4.48 5.87
N VAL A 142 -0.09 3.81 5.05
CA VAL A 142 0.71 2.66 5.46
C VAL A 142 1.97 3.21 6.12
N GLU A 143 1.90 3.40 7.42
CA GLU A 143 2.98 3.96 8.21
C GLU A 143 4.13 2.98 8.44
N GLU A 144 5.28 3.55 8.78
CA GLU A 144 6.42 2.82 9.34
C GLU A 144 6.07 2.10 10.65
N SER A 145 5.01 2.47 11.37
CA SER A 145 4.53 1.82 12.61
C SER A 145 4.29 0.31 12.45
N TYR A 146 4.07 -0.18 11.22
CA TYR A 146 4.07 -1.60 10.86
C TYR A 146 5.50 -2.17 10.68
N ARG A 147 6.46 -1.66 11.46
CA ARG A 147 7.89 -2.00 11.54
C ARG A 147 8.17 -3.36 12.18
N LEU A 148 7.13 -4.07 12.61
CA LEU A 148 7.31 -5.41 13.16
C LEU A 148 7.88 -6.32 12.07
N GLU A 149 8.92 -7.08 12.39
CA GLU A 149 9.62 -8.02 11.50
C GLU A 149 8.71 -9.10 10.88
N ASN A 150 7.43 -9.10 11.26
CA ASN A 150 6.44 -10.10 10.90
C ASN A 150 5.16 -9.52 10.28
N VAL A 151 5.10 -8.23 9.93
CA VAL A 151 3.91 -7.66 9.29
C VAL A 151 3.92 -7.83 7.77
N HIS A 152 2.98 -8.62 7.27
CA HIS A 152 2.71 -8.79 5.86
C HIS A 152 1.48 -7.98 5.42
N MET A 153 1.55 -7.37 4.25
CA MET A 153 0.42 -6.63 3.68
C MET A 153 0.10 -7.16 2.30
N ILE A 154 -1.16 -7.55 2.11
CA ILE A 154 -1.66 -8.12 0.85
C ILE A 154 -2.87 -7.31 0.41
N THR A 155 -2.95 -7.03 -0.88
CA THR A 155 -4.13 -6.39 -1.48
C THR A 155 -5.33 -7.34 -1.51
N ASP A 156 -6.46 -6.91 -0.94
CA ASP A 156 -7.73 -7.64 -0.95
C ASP A 156 -8.54 -7.43 -2.25
N ALA A 157 -8.25 -6.32 -2.95
CA ALA A 157 -8.80 -5.90 -4.22
C ALA A 157 -7.69 -5.31 -5.12
N ASP A 158 -8.06 -4.89 -6.33
CA ASP A 158 -7.18 -4.00 -7.09
C ASP A 158 -7.08 -2.66 -6.34
N THR A 159 -5.85 -2.26 -6.04
CA THR A 159 -5.55 -1.17 -5.09
C THR A 159 -4.62 -0.15 -5.76
N ASP A 160 -5.07 1.09 -5.80
CA ASP A 160 -4.28 2.23 -6.26
C ASP A 160 -3.56 2.87 -5.08
N LEU A 161 -2.24 3.05 -5.21
CA LEU A 161 -1.41 3.63 -4.17
C LEU A 161 -0.74 4.91 -4.67
N MET A 162 -0.73 5.92 -3.79
CA MET A 162 0.18 7.05 -3.88
C MET A 162 1.41 6.74 -3.04
N VAL A 163 2.59 6.87 -3.65
CA VAL A 163 3.88 6.54 -3.04
C VAL A 163 4.70 7.80 -2.89
N ILE A 164 5.09 8.12 -1.66
CA ILE A 164 5.90 9.29 -1.32
C ILE A 164 7.26 8.78 -0.81
N SER A 165 8.36 9.44 -1.16
CA SER A 165 9.66 9.08 -0.57
C SER A 165 9.70 9.47 0.90
N LYS A 166 10.38 8.67 1.72
CA LYS A 166 10.56 8.94 3.15
C LYS A 166 11.27 10.27 3.38
N ASN A 167 12.30 10.57 2.60
CA ASN A 167 13.00 11.86 2.68
C ASN A 167 12.05 13.05 2.45
N LEU A 168 11.09 12.91 1.52
CA LEU A 168 10.09 13.95 1.32
C LEU A 168 9.17 14.02 2.53
N TYR A 169 8.61 12.89 2.96
CA TYR A 169 7.75 12.82 4.15
C TYR A 169 8.39 13.41 5.42
N GLU A 170 9.63 13.06 5.71
CA GLU A 170 10.35 13.55 6.90
C GLU A 170 10.64 15.05 6.81
N ARG A 171 11.08 15.55 5.64
CA ARG A 171 11.22 16.99 5.40
C ARG A 171 9.91 17.74 5.58
N THR A 172 8.79 17.10 5.25
CA THR A 172 7.45 17.70 5.35
C THR A 172 6.83 17.64 6.75
N MET A 173 7.31 16.76 7.63
CA MET A 173 6.79 16.56 9.00
C MET A 173 7.67 17.19 10.09
N GLN A 174 8.90 17.61 9.76
CA GLN A 174 9.82 18.30 10.68
C GLN A 174 9.68 19.83 10.66
N VAL A 175 8.58 20.35 10.11
CA VAL A 175 8.29 21.80 10.03
C VAL A 175 7.16 22.15 10.97
#